data_AF-A0A2K2U7B8-F1
#
_entry.id   AF-A0A2K2U7B8-F1
#
_cell.length_a   1.000
_cell.length_b   1.000
_cell.length_c   1.000
_cell.angle_alpha   90.00
_cell.angle_beta   90.00
_cell.angle_gamma   90.00
#
_symmetry.space_group_name_H-M   'P 1'
#
loop_
_entity.id
_entity.type
_entity.pdbx_description
1 polymer ?
#
loop_
_entity_poly.entity_id
_entity_poly.type
_entity_poly.pdbx_seq_one_letter_code
_entity_poly.pdbx_strand_id
1 'polypeptide(L)'
;MANIKSQKKRIITNEKARMRNRAVKSQLKTATRRVKDAVAAGNGAEAYAAACAACRLMDKAASKGVIHKNQAANRKSGIMNLVNGIVTDADRAAYVKPEKKEQKTGSKKAERKAERLAEMKAASEAKAKRREKQLKEEAAAAKRKAKEAEEAAKAEAEAAAAEGAEEAAE
;
A
#
# COMPACT_ATOMS: atom_id res chain seq x y z
N MET A 1 -13.97 -40.89 -6.42
CA MET A 1 -12.84 -40.31 -7.18
C MET A 1 -13.42 -39.41 -8.27
N ALA A 2 -12.97 -38.15 -8.40
CA ALA A 2 -13.44 -37.29 -9.48
C ALA A 2 -12.60 -37.53 -10.74
N ASN A 3 -13.22 -37.99 -11.81
CA ASN A 3 -12.50 -38.32 -13.05
C ASN A 3 -12.37 -37.10 -13.96
N ILE A 4 -13.35 -36.18 -13.95
CA ILE A 4 -13.36 -34.97 -14.75
C ILE A 4 -12.48 -33.88 -14.12
N LYS A 5 -11.67 -33.18 -14.94
CA LYS A 5 -10.75 -32.11 -14.51
C LYS A 5 -11.46 -31.00 -13.72
N SER A 6 -12.65 -30.59 -14.15
CA SER A 6 -13.46 -29.57 -13.46
C SER A 6 -13.88 -30.02 -12.06
N GLN A 7 -14.26 -31.29 -11.89
CA GLN A 7 -14.63 -31.86 -10.59
C GLN A 7 -13.43 -31.95 -9.65
N LYS A 8 -12.25 -32.41 -10.14
CA LYS A 8 -11.00 -32.41 -9.36
C LYS A 8 -10.69 -31.00 -8.82
N LYS A 9 -10.83 -29.97 -9.66
CA LYS A 9 -10.67 -28.56 -9.26
C LYS A 9 -11.66 -28.16 -8.17
N ARG A 10 -12.95 -28.52 -8.31
CA ARG A 10 -13.98 -28.22 -7.31
C ARG A 10 -13.69 -28.86 -5.95
N ILE A 11 -13.24 -30.11 -5.92
CA ILE A 11 -12.84 -30.79 -4.69
C ILE A 11 -11.72 -30.02 -3.98
N ILE A 12 -10.66 -29.64 -4.71
CA ILE A 12 -9.53 -28.89 -4.14
C ILE A 12 -9.99 -27.54 -3.59
N THR A 13 -10.83 -26.80 -4.31
CA THR A 13 -11.34 -25.50 -3.83
C THR A 13 -12.26 -25.64 -2.62
N ASN A 14 -13.11 -26.67 -2.62
CA ASN A 14 -14.03 -26.94 -1.53
C ASN A 14 -13.27 -27.31 -0.26
N GLU A 15 -12.22 -28.12 -0.38
CA GLU A 15 -11.40 -28.51 0.77
C GLU A 15 -10.70 -27.31 1.40
N LYS A 16 -10.13 -26.41 0.58
CA LYS A 16 -9.55 -25.15 1.05
C LYS A 16 -10.57 -24.27 1.78
N ALA A 17 -11.79 -24.17 1.26
CA ALA A 17 -12.87 -23.42 1.89
C ALA A 17 -13.33 -24.09 3.20
N ARG A 18 -13.45 -25.43 3.21
CA ARG A 18 -13.82 -26.24 4.37
C ARG A 18 -12.85 -26.01 5.53
N MET A 19 -11.55 -26.08 5.26
CA MET A 19 -10.52 -25.89 6.28
C MET A 19 -10.54 -24.48 6.87
N ARG A 20 -10.65 -23.43 6.03
CA ARG A 20 -10.84 -22.05 6.51
C ARG A 20 -12.09 -21.90 7.37
N ASN A 21 -13.22 -22.42 6.91
CA ASN A 21 -14.50 -22.31 7.61
C ASN A 21 -14.47 -23.08 8.94
N ARG A 22 -13.80 -24.24 8.98
CA ARG A 22 -13.61 -25.03 10.21
C ARG A 22 -12.84 -24.23 11.25
N ALA A 23 -11.73 -23.61 10.86
CA ALA A 23 -10.92 -22.79 11.76
C ALA A 23 -11.72 -21.61 12.32
N VAL A 24 -12.41 -20.86 11.44
CA VAL A 24 -13.23 -19.70 11.85
C VAL A 24 -14.38 -20.15 12.77
N LYS A 25 -15.10 -21.23 12.45
CA LYS A 25 -16.18 -21.75 13.30
C LYS A 25 -15.66 -22.18 14.68
N SER A 26 -14.48 -22.83 14.74
CA SER A 26 -13.84 -23.20 16.00
C SER A 26 -13.47 -21.97 16.85
N GLN A 27 -12.91 -20.95 16.20
CA GLN A 27 -12.59 -19.68 16.85
C GLN A 27 -13.84 -19.01 17.44
N LEU A 28 -14.96 -18.99 16.70
CA LEU A 28 -16.22 -18.43 17.20
C LEU A 28 -16.76 -19.21 18.40
N LYS A 29 -16.69 -20.55 18.39
CA LYS A 29 -17.09 -21.38 19.53
C LYS A 29 -16.24 -21.07 20.76
N THR A 30 -14.93 -20.94 20.58
CA THR A 30 -13.99 -20.60 21.66
C THR A 30 -14.25 -19.21 22.22
N ALA A 31 -14.53 -18.23 21.36
CA ALA A 31 -14.87 -16.87 21.80
C ALA A 31 -16.19 -16.85 22.61
N THR A 32 -17.22 -17.57 22.17
CA THR A 32 -18.46 -17.70 22.93
C THR A 32 -18.23 -18.40 24.28
N ARG A 33 -17.39 -19.43 24.33
CA ARG A 33 -17.06 -20.13 25.59
C ARG A 33 -16.38 -19.19 26.59
N ARG A 34 -15.36 -18.43 26.16
CA ARG A 34 -14.67 -17.45 27.02
C ARG A 34 -15.62 -16.44 27.67
N VAL A 35 -16.63 -15.97 26.93
CA VAL A 35 -17.64 -15.07 27.52
C VAL A 35 -18.42 -15.80 28.61
N LYS A 36 -18.88 -17.04 28.36
CA LYS A 36 -19.61 -17.82 29.35
C LYS A 36 -18.76 -18.11 30.59
N ASP A 37 -17.48 -18.42 30.41
CA ASP A 37 -16.55 -18.70 31.50
C ASP A 37 -16.36 -17.43 32.37
N ALA A 38 -16.18 -16.26 31.75
CA ALA A 38 -16.07 -14.98 32.47
C ALA A 38 -17.36 -14.59 33.19
N VAL A 39 -18.52 -14.88 32.58
CA VAL A 39 -19.84 -14.67 33.21
C VAL A 39 -20.01 -15.59 34.43
N ALA A 40 -19.64 -16.86 34.30
CA ALA A 40 -19.69 -17.82 35.40
C ALA A 40 -18.73 -17.45 36.56
N ALA A 41 -17.61 -16.80 36.24
CA ALA A 41 -16.68 -16.27 37.23
C ALA A 41 -17.14 -14.96 37.89
N GLY A 42 -18.22 -14.34 37.42
CA GLY A 42 -18.74 -13.08 37.97
C GLY A 42 -17.89 -11.83 37.67
N ASN A 43 -16.93 -11.92 36.75
CA ASN A 43 -16.07 -10.79 36.41
C ASN A 43 -16.69 -9.93 35.29
N GLY A 44 -17.40 -8.86 35.67
CA GLY A 44 -18.09 -7.96 34.75
C GLY A 44 -17.17 -7.31 33.71
N ALA A 45 -16.03 -6.77 34.13
CA ALA A 45 -15.07 -6.12 33.24
C ALA A 45 -14.50 -7.08 32.18
N GLU A 46 -14.09 -8.29 32.59
CA GLU A 46 -13.55 -9.30 31.68
C GLU A 46 -14.64 -9.85 30.74
N ALA A 47 -15.84 -10.10 31.26
CA ALA A 47 -16.97 -10.57 30.47
C ALA A 47 -17.34 -9.56 29.37
N TYR A 48 -17.37 -8.26 29.69
CA TYR A 48 -17.63 -7.20 28.71
C TYR A 48 -16.54 -7.14 27.63
N ALA A 49 -15.26 -7.18 28.04
CA ALA A 49 -14.15 -7.18 27.10
C ALA A 49 -14.18 -8.39 26.15
N ALA A 50 -14.44 -9.57 26.70
CA ALA A 50 -14.59 -10.81 25.93
C ALA A 50 -15.80 -10.75 24.98
N ALA A 51 -16.92 -10.16 25.41
CA ALA A 51 -18.13 -9.99 24.60
C ALA A 51 -17.87 -9.08 23.40
N CYS A 52 -17.23 -7.93 23.61
CA CYS A 52 -16.83 -7.03 22.52
C CYS A 52 -15.89 -7.73 21.52
N ALA A 53 -14.94 -8.52 22.01
CA ALA A 53 -14.05 -9.30 21.15
C ALA A 53 -14.81 -10.35 20.33
N ALA A 54 -15.76 -11.07 20.96
CA ALA A 54 -16.59 -12.07 20.30
C ALA A 54 -17.49 -11.44 19.22
N CYS A 55 -18.14 -10.30 19.49
CA CYS A 55 -18.96 -9.58 18.51
C CYS A 55 -18.14 -9.18 17.27
N ARG A 56 -16.94 -8.62 17.46
CA ARG A 56 -16.05 -8.28 16.34
C ARG A 56 -15.68 -9.49 15.49
N LEU A 57 -15.48 -10.66 16.10
CA LEU A 57 -15.20 -11.89 15.36
C LEU A 57 -16.43 -12.40 14.59
N MET A 58 -17.62 -12.28 15.16
CA MET A 58 -18.88 -12.66 14.48
C MET A 58 -19.15 -11.80 13.25
N ASP A 59 -18.94 -10.48 13.36
CA ASP A 59 -19.13 -9.56 12.23
C ASP A 59 -18.10 -9.81 11.11
N LYS A 60 -16.84 -10.09 11.47
CA LYS A 60 -15.81 -10.52 10.50
C LYS A 60 -16.13 -11.86 9.85
N ALA A 61 -16.78 -12.77 10.56
CA ALA A 61 -17.17 -14.06 10.00
C ALA A 61 -18.37 -13.91 9.05
N ALA A 62 -19.30 -13.01 9.35
CA ALA A 62 -20.43 -12.67 8.49
C ALA A 62 -19.96 -11.97 7.21
N SER A 63 -19.05 -10.98 7.31
CA SER A 63 -18.52 -10.28 6.14
C SER A 63 -17.74 -11.20 5.19
N LYS A 64 -17.10 -12.24 5.73
CA LYS A 64 -16.40 -13.28 4.95
C LYS A 64 -17.33 -14.40 4.46
N GLY A 65 -18.63 -14.33 4.71
CA GLY A 65 -19.62 -15.32 4.29
C GLY A 65 -19.49 -16.69 4.97
N VAL A 66 -18.79 -16.79 6.11
CA VAL A 66 -18.63 -18.07 6.84
C VAL A 66 -19.89 -18.41 7.64
N ILE A 67 -20.59 -17.38 8.14
CA ILE A 67 -21.88 -17.47 8.81
C ILE A 67 -22.84 -16.46 8.19
N HIS A 68 -24.14 -16.75 8.25
CA HIS A 68 -25.15 -15.80 7.75
C HIS A 68 -25.26 -14.57 8.68
N LYS A 69 -25.64 -13.42 8.13
CA LYS A 69 -25.84 -12.17 8.89
C LYS A 69 -26.81 -12.34 10.07
N ASN A 70 -27.91 -13.06 9.87
CA ASN A 70 -28.89 -13.34 10.94
C ASN A 70 -28.31 -14.26 12.02
N GLN A 71 -27.47 -15.23 11.63
CA GLN A 71 -26.80 -16.08 12.61
C GLN A 71 -25.81 -15.28 13.45
N ALA A 72 -25.09 -14.33 12.84
CA ALA A 72 -24.24 -13.41 13.59
C ALA A 72 -25.06 -12.52 14.53
N ALA A 73 -26.15 -11.92 14.04
CA ALA A 73 -27.04 -11.06 14.84
C ALA A 73 -27.62 -11.81 16.06
N ASN A 74 -28.19 -13.00 15.85
CA ASN A 74 -28.77 -13.82 16.93
C ASN A 74 -27.72 -14.18 17.99
N ARG A 75 -26.51 -14.56 17.56
CA ARG A 75 -25.42 -14.91 18.48
C ARG A 75 -24.88 -13.69 19.23
N LYS A 76 -24.83 -12.51 18.60
CA LYS A 76 -24.47 -11.26 19.28
C LYS A 76 -25.49 -10.88 20.34
N SER A 77 -26.78 -10.95 20.01
CA SER A 77 -27.87 -10.70 20.95
C SER A 77 -27.77 -11.62 22.17
N GLY A 78 -27.64 -12.94 21.96
CA GLY A 78 -27.50 -13.89 23.06
C GLY A 78 -26.27 -13.66 23.94
N ILE A 79 -25.12 -13.29 23.36
CA ILE A 79 -23.90 -12.96 24.13
C ILE A 79 -24.12 -11.72 24.98
N MET A 80 -24.69 -10.66 24.40
CA MET A 80 -24.89 -9.40 25.12
C MET A 80 -25.91 -9.57 26.26
N ASN A 81 -26.97 -10.35 26.04
CA ASN A 81 -27.96 -10.63 27.09
C ASN A 81 -27.35 -11.34 28.30
N LEU A 82 -26.42 -12.29 28.09
CA LEU A 82 -25.72 -12.97 29.19
C LEU A 82 -24.84 -12.01 30.00
N VAL A 83 -24.20 -11.07 29.32
CA VAL A 83 -23.20 -10.17 29.92
C VAL A 83 -23.89 -9.01 30.63
N ASN A 84 -25.01 -8.51 30.10
CA ASN A 84 -25.78 -7.42 30.69
C ASN A 84 -26.30 -7.74 32.11
N GLY A 85 -26.45 -9.02 32.46
CA GLY A 85 -26.87 -9.43 33.80
C GLY A 85 -25.82 -9.20 34.91
N ILE A 86 -24.53 -9.08 34.54
CA ILE A 86 -23.42 -8.95 35.51
C ILE A 86 -22.60 -7.67 35.34
N VAL A 87 -22.72 -7.00 34.19
CA VAL A 87 -21.92 -5.81 33.86
C VAL A 87 -22.58 -4.56 34.40
N THR A 88 -21.82 -3.79 35.17
CA THR A 88 -22.23 -2.48 35.65
C THR A 88 -21.87 -1.38 34.64
N ASP A 89 -22.45 -0.19 34.79
CA ASP A 89 -22.09 0.96 33.94
C ASP A 89 -20.64 1.39 34.09
N ALA A 90 -20.06 1.19 35.29
CA ALA A 90 -18.65 1.44 35.54
C ALA A 90 -17.76 0.48 34.72
N ASP A 91 -18.12 -0.80 34.64
CA ASP A 91 -17.38 -1.80 33.84
C ASP A 91 -17.43 -1.49 32.34
N ARG A 92 -18.58 -0.99 31.85
CA ARG A 92 -18.72 -0.54 30.46
C ARG A 92 -17.82 0.67 30.19
N ALA A 93 -17.81 1.65 31.07
CA ALA A 93 -17.00 2.85 30.95
C ALA A 93 -15.50 2.56 31.07
N ALA A 94 -15.13 1.57 31.88
CA ALA A 94 -13.75 1.12 32.05
C ALA A 94 -13.20 0.33 30.84
N TYR A 95 -14.03 -0.02 29.86
CA TYR A 95 -13.58 -0.79 28.70
C TYR A 95 -12.66 0.02 27.79
N VAL A 96 -11.37 -0.31 27.86
CA VAL A 96 -10.38 0.22 26.93
C VAL A 96 -10.36 -0.63 25.67
N LYS A 97 -10.65 0.00 24.53
CA LYS A 97 -10.54 -0.65 23.22
C LYS A 97 -9.08 -1.07 23.01
N PRO A 98 -8.81 -2.35 22.69
CA PRO A 98 -7.44 -2.80 22.46
C PRO A 98 -6.81 -2.00 21.33
N GLU A 99 -5.58 -1.53 21.56
CA GLU A 99 -4.83 -0.78 20.57
C GLU A 99 -4.72 -1.58 19.27
N LYS A 100 -4.75 -0.87 18.15
CA LYS A 100 -4.54 -1.49 16.86
C LYS A 100 -3.10 -1.99 16.85
N LYS A 101 -2.90 -3.32 16.78
CA LYS A 101 -1.57 -3.89 16.58
C LYS A 101 -0.85 -3.09 15.50
N GLU A 102 0.27 -2.48 15.87
CA GLU A 102 1.13 -1.77 14.93
C GLU A 102 1.42 -2.71 13.77
N GLN A 103 1.13 -2.23 12.56
CA GLN A 103 1.51 -2.99 11.39
C GLN A 103 3.03 -2.99 11.39
N LYS A 104 3.64 -4.17 11.53
CA LYS A 104 5.05 -4.35 11.19
C LYS A 104 5.18 -4.10 9.69
N THR A 105 5.25 -2.84 9.26
CA THR A 105 5.68 -2.42 7.93
C THR A 105 7.19 -2.67 7.84
N GLY A 106 7.54 -3.95 7.86
CA GLY A 106 8.87 -4.49 7.62
C GLY A 106 8.77 -5.65 6.64
N SER A 107 7.84 -5.57 5.67
CA SER A 107 7.97 -6.44 4.50
C SER A 107 9.00 -5.78 3.60
N LYS A 108 10.06 -6.50 3.25
CA LYS A 108 11.12 -6.13 2.29
C LYS A 108 10.65 -5.32 1.07
N LYS A 109 9.36 -5.40 0.72
CA LYS A 109 8.68 -4.61 -0.32
C LYS A 109 8.65 -3.09 -0.07
N ALA A 110 8.59 -2.63 1.18
CA ALA A 110 8.61 -1.20 1.50
C ALA A 110 10.02 -0.62 1.33
N GLU A 111 11.02 -1.32 1.86
CA GLU A 111 12.45 -1.04 1.68
C GLU A 111 12.83 -1.05 0.20
N ARG A 112 12.47 -2.11 -0.55
CA ARG A 112 12.70 -2.16 -2.01
C ARG A 112 11.99 -1.08 -2.80
N LYS A 113 10.84 -0.57 -2.33
CA LYS A 113 10.15 0.55 -2.99
C LYS A 113 10.89 1.87 -2.73
N ALA A 114 11.41 2.06 -1.51
CA ALA A 114 12.22 3.22 -1.17
C ALA A 114 13.55 3.21 -1.94
N GLU A 115 14.22 2.06 -2.00
CA GLU A 115 15.45 1.84 -2.79
C GLU A 115 15.24 2.16 -4.27
N ARG A 116 14.20 1.60 -4.90
CA ARG A 116 13.88 1.87 -6.31
C ARG A 116 13.60 3.35 -6.58
N LEU A 117 12.97 4.04 -5.63
CA LEU A 117 12.64 5.46 -5.77
C LEU A 117 13.90 6.33 -5.61
N ALA A 118 14.83 5.93 -4.75
CA ALA A 118 16.15 6.55 -4.63
C ALA A 118 17.00 6.30 -5.89
N GLU A 119 17.01 5.08 -6.43
CA GLU A 119 17.69 4.75 -7.70
C GLU A 119 17.14 5.56 -8.88
N MET A 120 15.81 5.69 -8.98
CA MET A 120 15.18 6.49 -10.04
C MET A 120 15.52 7.98 -9.92
N LYS A 121 15.58 8.52 -8.70
CA LYS A 121 16.01 9.91 -8.45
C LYS A 121 17.48 10.11 -8.85
N ALA A 122 18.37 9.24 -8.40
CA ALA A 122 19.79 9.30 -8.76
C ALA A 122 20.01 9.19 -10.28
N ALA A 123 19.27 8.30 -10.96
CA ALA A 123 19.29 8.18 -12.42
C ALA A 123 18.79 9.45 -13.11
N SER A 124 17.75 10.10 -12.57
CA SER A 124 17.23 11.37 -13.11
C SER A 124 18.22 12.53 -12.95
N GLU A 125 18.92 12.61 -11.82
CA GLU A 125 19.96 13.61 -11.56
C GLU A 125 21.19 13.40 -12.43
N ALA A 126 21.62 12.14 -12.62
CA ALA A 126 22.71 11.80 -13.54
C ALA A 126 22.35 12.16 -14.99
N LYS A 127 21.11 11.91 -15.40
CA LYS A 127 20.61 12.30 -16.73
C LYS A 127 20.55 13.82 -16.90
N ALA A 128 20.13 14.55 -15.87
CA ALA A 128 20.12 16.02 -15.87
C ALA A 128 21.53 16.59 -16.04
N LYS A 129 22.52 16.08 -15.28
CA LYS A 129 23.93 16.50 -15.40
C LYS A 129 24.51 16.23 -16.79
N ARG A 130 24.19 15.07 -17.40
CA ARG A 130 24.60 14.75 -18.78
C ARG A 130 23.97 15.71 -19.79
N ARG A 131 22.68 16.03 -19.62
CA ARG A 131 21.96 16.98 -20.48
C ARG A 131 22.54 18.39 -20.37
N GLU A 132 22.85 18.87 -19.16
CA GLU A 132 23.51 20.17 -18.96
C GLU A 132 24.89 20.23 -19.62
N LYS A 133 25.66 19.14 -19.54
CA LYS A 133 26.97 19.06 -20.21
C LYS A 133 26.81 19.12 -21.74
N GLN A 134 25.89 18.36 -22.31
CA GLN A 134 25.59 18.38 -23.74
C GLN A 134 25.13 19.76 -24.20
N LEU A 135 24.22 20.42 -23.47
CA LEU A 135 23.75 21.77 -23.81
C LEU A 135 24.89 22.81 -23.77
N LYS A 136 25.85 22.66 -22.84
CA LYS A 136 27.05 23.52 -22.80
C LYS A 136 27.98 23.26 -23.97
N GLU A 137 28.18 22.00 -24.35
CA GLU A 137 28.99 21.61 -25.51
C GLU A 137 28.34 22.10 -26.83
N GLU A 138 27.02 21.95 -26.97
CA GLU A 138 26.24 22.46 -28.11
C GLU A 138 26.28 24.00 -28.19
N ALA A 139 26.11 24.70 -27.07
CA ALA A 139 26.20 26.16 -27.03
C ALA A 139 27.63 26.65 -27.36
N ALA A 140 28.66 25.97 -26.88
CA ALA A 140 30.05 26.27 -27.23
C ALA A 140 30.32 26.03 -28.72
N ALA A 141 29.80 24.94 -29.30
CA ALA A 141 29.90 24.66 -30.73
C ALA A 141 29.14 25.69 -31.57
N ALA A 142 27.94 26.10 -31.15
CA ALA A 142 27.17 27.15 -31.82
C ALA A 142 27.88 28.50 -31.77
N LYS A 143 28.52 28.85 -30.64
CA LYS A 143 29.31 30.07 -30.51
C LYS A 143 30.56 30.05 -31.38
N ARG A 144 31.24 28.90 -31.51
CA ARG A 144 32.37 28.73 -32.43
C ARG A 144 31.92 28.89 -33.88
N LYS A 145 30.84 28.21 -34.28
CA LYS A 145 30.26 28.37 -35.63
C LYS A 145 29.83 29.81 -35.93
N ALA A 146 29.26 30.52 -34.96
CA ALA A 146 28.89 31.92 -35.12
C ALA A 146 30.12 32.83 -35.27
N LYS A 147 31.19 32.59 -34.50
CA LYS A 147 32.46 33.33 -34.62
C LYS A 147 33.18 33.03 -35.93
N GLU A 148 33.20 31.79 -36.37
CA GLU A 148 33.74 31.39 -37.68
C GLU A 148 32.93 32.03 -38.82
N ALA A 149 31.60 32.10 -38.71
CA ALA A 149 30.75 32.80 -39.67
C ALA A 149 30.96 34.32 -39.66
N GLU A 150 31.17 34.93 -38.50
CA GLU A 150 31.49 36.35 -38.36
C GLU A 150 32.89 36.68 -38.92
N GLU A 151 33.89 35.84 -38.64
CA GLU A 151 35.24 35.98 -39.20
C GLU A 151 35.27 35.75 -40.71
N ALA A 152 34.49 34.79 -41.23
CA ALA A 152 34.32 34.59 -42.66
C ALA A 152 33.62 35.79 -43.33
N ALA A 153 32.56 36.32 -42.73
CA ALA A 153 31.87 37.51 -43.22
C ALA A 153 32.77 38.77 -43.16
N LYS A 154 33.62 38.87 -42.14
CA LYS A 154 34.60 39.97 -42.02
C LYS A 154 35.73 39.83 -43.03
N ALA A 155 36.20 38.62 -43.31
CA ALA A 155 37.20 38.35 -44.36
C ALA A 155 36.63 38.59 -45.76
N GLU A 156 35.36 38.24 -46.02
CA GLU A 156 34.66 38.60 -47.25
C GLU A 156 34.48 40.12 -47.39
N ALA A 157 34.18 40.83 -46.29
CA ALA A 157 34.09 42.29 -46.29
C ALA A 157 35.46 42.98 -46.47
N GLU A 158 36.54 42.44 -45.91
CA GLU A 158 37.92 42.92 -46.13
C GLU A 158 38.40 42.64 -47.55
N ALA A 159 38.05 41.49 -48.13
CA ALA A 159 38.34 41.17 -49.52
C ALA A 159 37.57 42.10 -50.50
N ALA A 160 36.29 42.38 -50.22
CA ALA A 160 35.50 43.33 -51.00
C ALA A 160 35.99 44.78 -50.85
N ALA A 161 36.53 45.17 -49.69
CA ALA A 161 37.14 46.48 -49.49
C ALA A 161 38.53 46.60 -50.16
N ALA A 162 39.26 45.50 -50.30
CA ALA A 162 40.51 45.45 -51.04
C ALA A 162 40.28 45.54 -52.56
N GLU A 163 39.27 44.85 -53.11
CA GLU A 163 38.84 45.03 -54.50
C GLU A 163 38.33 46.46 -54.77
N GLY A 164 37.55 47.04 -53.85
CA GLY A 164 37.09 48.42 -53.99
C GLY A 164 38.19 49.49 -53.84
N ALA A 165 39.30 49.18 -53.17
CA ALA A 165 40.47 50.06 -53.11
C ALA A 165 41.37 49.93 -54.35
N GLU A 166 41.37 48.76 -55.00
CA GLU A 166 42.01 48.54 -56.30
C GLU A 166 41.22 49.21 -57.43
N GLU A 167 39.88 49.24 -57.35
CA GLU A 167 38.99 49.93 -58.31
C GLU A 167 38.95 51.47 -58.12
N ALA A 168 39.37 51.99 -56.97
CA ALA A 168 39.46 53.44 -56.70
C ALA A 168 40.85 54.04 -56.95
N ALA A 169 41.84 53.22 -57.31
CA ALA A 169 43.22 53.64 -57.61
C ALA A 169 43.57 53.63 -59.11
N GLU A 170 42.60 53.34 -59.98
CA GLU A 170 42.64 53.52 -61.45
C GLU A 170 41.80 54.72 -61.89
#